data_AF-X1A5E1-F1
#
_entry.id   AF-X1A5E1-F1
#
_cell.length_a   1.000
_cell.length_b   1.000
_cell.length_c   1.000
_cell.angle_alpha   90.00
_cell.angle_beta   90.00
_cell.angle_gamma   90.00
#
_symmetry.space_group_name_H-M   'P 1'
#
loop_
_entity.id
_entity.type
_entity.pdbx_description
1 polymer ?
#
loop_
_entity_poly.entity_id
_entity_poly.type
_entity_poly.pdbx_seq_one_letter_code
_entity_poly.pdbx_strand_id
1 'polypeptide(L)'
;CSDGLHQAIEAKEGVVIARENQTLATITFQNYFRLYKKLSGMTGTAKTEEEEFIHIYNLPVVVIPPNKKLIRNNYADVIYRTEREKFKAVIKEIVEVHKMGRPTLVGTVSIDKSETLSRLLKKENIGHNVLNAKNHEREAEIITQAGQGKNVTISTNMAGRGTDIVLGEGIAKLGGLHVVGTERHESRRIDNQLRGRSGRQGDPGSSRFSLSLEDDLMRLFGSDKISSLYFFLSTLYRSG
;
A
#
# COMPACT_ATOMS: atom_id res chain seq x y z
N CYS A 1 -1.68 38.60 -4.96
CA CYS A 1 -2.48 39.81 -5.17
C CYS A 1 -3.85 39.57 -4.56
N SER A 2 -4.02 39.88 -3.27
CA SER A 2 -5.29 39.71 -2.56
C SER A 2 -6.23 40.88 -2.86
N ASP A 3 -7.53 40.60 -2.95
CA ASP A 3 -8.65 41.52 -3.23
C ASP A 3 -8.96 41.78 -4.71
N GLY A 4 -8.88 40.77 -5.56
CA GLY A 4 -9.41 40.89 -6.93
C GLY A 4 -8.56 41.75 -7.88
N LEU A 5 -7.41 42.24 -7.42
CA LEU A 5 -6.50 43.09 -8.20
C LEU A 5 -6.00 42.36 -9.46
N HIS A 6 -5.86 41.04 -9.40
CA HIS A 6 -5.46 40.25 -10.55
C HIS A 6 -6.53 40.30 -11.66
N GLN A 7 -7.78 40.08 -11.29
CA GLN A 7 -8.93 40.17 -12.19
C GLN A 7 -9.15 41.60 -12.71
N ALA A 8 -8.87 42.62 -11.90
CA ALA A 8 -8.92 44.02 -12.33
C ALA A 8 -7.86 44.33 -13.39
N ILE A 9 -6.65 43.76 -13.27
CA ILE A 9 -5.60 43.88 -14.28
C ILE A 9 -5.97 43.06 -15.53
N GLU A 10 -6.49 41.85 -15.38
CA GLU A 10 -6.95 41.01 -16.49
C GLU A 10 -8.04 41.72 -17.32
N ALA A 11 -9.00 42.37 -16.63
CA ALA A 11 -10.03 43.17 -17.27
C ALA A 11 -9.46 44.41 -17.99
N LYS A 12 -8.44 45.07 -17.40
CA LYS A 12 -7.77 46.22 -18.01
C LYS A 12 -7.00 45.84 -19.27
N GLU A 13 -6.31 44.70 -19.26
CA GLU A 13 -5.50 44.21 -20.38
C GLU A 13 -6.34 43.44 -21.43
N GLY A 14 -7.66 43.33 -21.23
CA GLY A 14 -8.58 42.69 -22.18
C GLY A 14 -8.41 41.18 -22.31
N VAL A 15 -7.81 40.52 -21.31
CA VAL A 15 -7.60 39.08 -21.29
C VAL A 15 -8.75 38.36 -20.57
N VAL A 16 -8.85 37.04 -20.74
CA VAL A 16 -9.90 36.23 -20.11
C VAL A 16 -9.71 36.21 -18.60
N ILE A 17 -10.70 36.73 -17.87
CA ILE A 17 -10.68 36.80 -16.41
C ILE A 17 -10.78 35.38 -15.83
N ALA A 18 -9.81 34.99 -15.01
CA ALA A 18 -9.82 33.70 -14.35
C ALA A 18 -10.85 33.68 -13.20
N ARG A 19 -11.62 32.60 -13.08
CA ARG A 19 -12.46 32.38 -11.89
C ARG A 19 -11.57 32.05 -10.69
N GLU A 20 -11.60 32.90 -9.67
CA GLU A 20 -10.89 32.65 -8.43
C GLU A 20 -11.79 31.92 -7.44
N ASN A 21 -11.29 30.80 -6.91
CA ASN A 21 -11.90 30.15 -5.76
C ASN A 21 -11.32 30.78 -4.49
N GLN A 22 -12.09 31.62 -3.82
CA GLN A 22 -11.67 32.22 -2.56
C GLN A 22 -11.78 31.20 -1.42
N THR A 23 -10.70 31.01 -0.68
CA THR A 23 -10.72 30.17 0.53
C THR A 23 -11.23 31.00 1.71
N LEU A 24 -12.44 30.71 2.19
CA LEU A 24 -13.08 31.47 3.27
C LEU A 24 -12.54 31.11 4.66
N ALA A 25 -12.14 29.86 4.87
CA ALA A 25 -11.61 29.37 6.12
C ALA A 25 -10.63 28.22 5.88
N THR A 26 -9.58 28.16 6.70
CA THR A 26 -8.55 27.12 6.64
C THR A 26 -8.16 26.72 8.05
N ILE A 27 -8.08 25.41 8.31
CA ILE A 27 -7.47 24.86 9.51
C ILE A 27 -6.75 23.57 9.15
N THR A 28 -5.58 23.35 9.76
CA THR A 28 -4.86 22.08 9.61
C THR A 28 -5.50 21.02 10.50
N PHE A 29 -5.39 19.73 10.14
CA PHE A 29 -5.90 18.65 11.00
C PHE A 29 -5.24 18.66 12.38
N GLN A 30 -3.94 18.98 12.45
CA GLN A 30 -3.20 19.09 13.71
C GLN A 30 -3.87 20.12 14.63
N ASN A 31 -4.14 21.31 14.12
CA ASN A 31 -4.78 22.37 14.90
C ASN A 31 -6.23 22.03 15.24
N TYR A 32 -6.96 21.47 14.27
CA TYR A 32 -8.35 21.06 14.47
C TYR A 32 -8.51 20.05 15.60
N PHE A 33 -7.71 18.98 15.63
CA PHE A 33 -7.81 17.96 16.68
C PHE A 33 -7.34 18.45 18.05
N ARG A 34 -6.45 19.46 18.10
CA ARG A 34 -6.05 20.10 19.36
C ARG A 34 -7.14 20.92 20.02
N LEU A 35 -8.24 21.22 19.32
CA LEU A 35 -9.40 21.92 19.90
C LEU A 35 -10.21 21.02 20.85
N TYR A 36 -10.07 19.69 20.76
CA TYR A 36 -10.82 18.76 21.58
C TYR A 36 -10.28 18.72 23.00
N LYS A 37 -11.18 18.83 24.00
CA LYS A 37 -10.83 18.73 25.43
C LYS A 37 -10.13 17.41 25.79
N LYS A 38 -10.50 16.32 25.10
CA LYS A 38 -9.89 15.00 25.23
C LYS A 38 -9.76 14.40 23.84
N LEU A 39 -8.56 13.95 23.48
CA LEU A 39 -8.27 13.29 22.23
C LEU A 39 -7.77 11.87 22.50
N SER A 40 -8.20 10.92 21.67
CA SER A 40 -7.73 9.54 21.69
C SER A 40 -7.86 8.94 20.30
N GLY A 41 -7.02 7.97 19.96
CA GLY A 41 -7.04 7.29 18.67
C GLY A 41 -6.68 5.82 18.79
N MET A 42 -7.03 5.04 17.76
CA MET A 42 -6.67 3.62 17.67
C MET A 42 -6.18 3.28 16.27
N THR A 43 -5.13 2.47 16.19
CA THR A 43 -4.60 1.92 14.94
C THR A 43 -3.64 0.77 15.24
N GLY A 44 -3.50 -0.16 14.31
CA GLY A 44 -2.55 -1.27 14.43
C GLY A 44 -1.08 -0.91 14.19
N THR A 45 -0.77 0.33 13.78
CA THR A 45 0.57 0.72 13.31
C THR A 45 1.09 2.04 13.88
N ALA A 46 0.63 2.46 15.07
CA ALA A 46 1.05 3.75 15.66
C ALA A 46 2.45 3.73 16.29
N LYS A 47 2.95 2.58 16.76
CA LYS A 47 4.15 2.55 17.62
C LYS A 47 5.42 3.05 16.93
N THR A 48 5.51 2.93 15.61
CA THR A 48 6.66 3.44 14.85
C THR A 48 6.70 4.97 14.78
N GLU A 49 5.56 5.64 14.93
CA GLU A 49 5.41 7.10 14.84
C GLU A 49 5.05 7.71 16.20
N GLU A 50 5.35 7.03 17.31
CA GLU A 50 4.98 7.46 18.66
C GLU A 50 5.52 8.86 18.99
N GLU A 51 6.75 9.16 18.59
CA GLU A 51 7.36 10.47 18.80
C GLU A 51 6.54 11.59 18.15
N GLU A 52 5.98 11.36 16.96
CA GLU A 52 5.12 12.31 16.26
C GLU A 52 3.80 12.53 17.01
N PHE A 53 3.16 11.45 17.49
CA PHE A 53 1.93 11.56 18.28
C PHE A 53 2.14 12.31 19.60
N ILE A 54 3.27 12.10 20.27
CA ILE A 54 3.63 12.81 21.50
C ILE A 54 3.91 14.29 21.20
N HIS A 55 4.73 14.60 20.19
CA HIS A 55 5.10 15.99 19.90
C HIS A 55 3.91 16.84 19.40
N ILE A 56 3.04 16.28 18.55
CA ILE A 56 1.95 17.04 17.94
C ILE A 56 0.71 17.09 18.83
N TYR A 57 0.37 15.96 19.46
CA TYR A 57 -0.91 15.79 20.17
C TYR A 57 -0.77 15.47 21.66
N ASN A 58 0.46 15.31 22.18
CA ASN A 58 0.73 14.82 23.53
C ASN A 58 0.03 13.47 23.82
N LEU A 59 0.04 12.57 22.82
CA LEU A 59 -0.59 11.25 22.89
C LEU A 59 0.46 10.14 22.91
N PRO A 60 0.68 9.47 24.06
CA PRO A 60 1.54 8.28 24.11
C PRO A 60 0.88 7.09 23.42
N VAL A 61 1.69 6.16 22.88
CA VAL A 61 1.18 4.98 22.16
C VAL A 61 1.30 3.72 23.03
N VAL A 62 0.15 3.18 23.42
CA VAL A 62 0.07 1.92 24.15
C VAL A 62 -0.14 0.76 23.17
N VAL A 63 0.75 -0.23 23.19
CA VAL A 63 0.62 -1.44 22.37
C VAL A 63 -0.25 -2.46 23.10
N ILE A 64 -1.46 -2.69 22.58
CA ILE A 64 -2.37 -3.71 23.11
C ILE A 64 -1.97 -5.09 22.57
N PRO A 65 -1.78 -6.11 23.43
CA PRO A 65 -1.48 -7.47 22.99
C PRO A 65 -2.57 -8.04 22.07
N PRO A 66 -2.21 -8.86 21.06
CA PRO A 66 -3.21 -9.47 20.21
C PRO A 66 -4.00 -10.55 20.96
N ASN A 67 -5.28 -10.71 20.63
CA ASN A 67 -6.16 -11.72 21.22
C ASN A 67 -5.65 -13.16 21.02
N LYS A 68 -5.05 -13.44 19.86
CA LYS A 68 -4.39 -14.72 19.56
C LYS A 68 -2.98 -14.48 19.05
N LYS A 69 -2.11 -15.48 19.23
CA LYS A 69 -0.73 -15.45 18.73
C LYS A 69 -0.72 -15.26 17.21
N LEU A 70 0.05 -14.29 16.74
CA LEU A 70 0.28 -14.08 15.32
C LEU A 70 1.17 -15.20 14.76
N ILE A 71 0.67 -15.94 13.77
CA ILE A 71 1.39 -17.02 13.08
C ILE A 71 1.64 -16.73 11.60
N ARG A 72 1.41 -15.48 11.17
CA ARG A 72 1.67 -15.04 9.79
C ARG A 72 3.16 -15.12 9.47
N ASN A 73 3.50 -15.71 8.34
CA ASN A 73 4.87 -15.73 7.84
C ASN A 73 5.21 -14.46 7.03
N ASN A 74 6.11 -13.62 7.54
CA ASN A 74 6.60 -12.45 6.80
C ASN A 74 7.90 -12.81 6.09
N TYR A 75 7.84 -13.07 4.79
CA TYR A 75 9.03 -13.33 3.98
C TYR A 75 9.89 -12.08 3.85
N ALA A 76 11.20 -12.30 3.70
CA ALA A 76 12.14 -11.24 3.37
C ALA A 76 11.78 -10.59 2.01
N ASP A 77 12.18 -9.34 1.88
CA ASP A 77 11.98 -8.58 0.65
C ASP A 77 12.86 -9.14 -0.47
N VAL A 78 12.34 -9.17 -1.69
CA VAL A 78 13.09 -9.61 -2.88
C VAL A 78 13.36 -8.41 -3.76
N ILE A 79 14.64 -8.17 -4.06
CA ILE A 79 15.08 -7.00 -4.84
C ILE A 79 15.44 -7.46 -6.26
N TYR A 80 14.86 -6.81 -7.24
CA TYR A 80 15.11 -7.01 -8.67
C TYR A 80 15.88 -5.84 -9.24
N ARG A 81 16.60 -6.09 -10.35
CA ARG A 81 17.34 -5.02 -11.02
C ARG A 81 16.41 -4.06 -11.74
N THR A 82 15.38 -4.60 -12.41
CA THR A 82 14.43 -3.81 -13.20
C THR A 82 12.99 -4.02 -12.73
N GLU A 83 12.16 -3.00 -12.96
CA GLU A 83 10.73 -3.05 -12.64
C GLU A 83 10.03 -4.15 -13.45
N ARG A 84 10.49 -4.39 -14.68
CA ARG A 84 9.98 -5.47 -15.54
C ARG A 84 10.23 -6.86 -14.94
N GLU A 85 11.43 -7.11 -14.43
CA GLU A 85 11.76 -8.38 -13.75
C GLU A 85 10.93 -8.55 -12.48
N LYS A 86 10.80 -7.49 -11.68
CA LYS A 86 9.95 -7.44 -10.48
C LYS A 86 8.52 -7.86 -10.80
N PHE A 87 7.86 -7.20 -11.77
CA PHE A 87 6.48 -7.54 -12.13
C PHE A 87 6.35 -8.95 -12.69
N LYS A 88 7.30 -9.43 -13.49
CA LYS A 88 7.29 -10.81 -13.99
C LYS A 88 7.35 -11.82 -12.84
N ALA A 89 8.19 -11.57 -11.84
CA ALA A 89 8.30 -12.43 -10.67
C ALA A 89 7.06 -12.38 -9.77
N VAL A 90 6.48 -11.18 -9.56
CA VAL A 90 5.21 -11.00 -8.83
C VAL A 90 4.09 -11.79 -9.51
N ILE A 91 3.97 -11.71 -10.83
CA ILE A 91 2.96 -12.47 -11.59
C ILE A 91 3.18 -13.98 -11.44
N LYS A 92 4.44 -14.43 -11.54
CA LYS A 92 4.77 -15.84 -11.34
C LYS A 92 4.35 -16.34 -9.96
N GLU A 93 4.62 -15.57 -8.91
CA GLU A 93 4.21 -15.88 -7.54
C GLU A 93 2.69 -15.92 -7.40
N ILE A 94 1.96 -14.95 -7.96
CA ILE A 94 0.49 -14.95 -7.95
C ILE A 94 -0.06 -16.20 -8.65
N VAL A 95 0.49 -16.57 -9.82
CA VAL A 95 0.07 -17.76 -10.56
C VAL A 95 0.33 -19.04 -9.78
N GLU A 96 1.48 -19.17 -9.11
CA GLU A 96 1.81 -20.33 -8.26
C GLU A 96 0.84 -20.44 -7.08
N VAL A 97 0.59 -19.34 -6.36
CA VAL A 97 -0.34 -19.32 -5.23
C VAL A 97 -1.78 -19.58 -5.67
N HIS A 98 -2.19 -19.02 -6.81
CA HIS A 98 -3.51 -19.25 -7.39
C HIS A 98 -3.72 -20.71 -7.79
N LYS A 99 -2.70 -21.36 -8.38
CA LYS A 99 -2.73 -22.81 -8.70
C LYS A 99 -2.92 -23.68 -7.46
N MET A 100 -2.35 -23.28 -6.32
CA MET A 100 -2.56 -23.95 -5.02
C MET A 100 -3.97 -23.70 -4.44
N GLY A 101 -4.77 -22.82 -5.03
CA GLY A 101 -6.11 -22.48 -4.56
C GLY A 101 -6.15 -21.36 -3.51
N ARG A 102 -5.02 -20.75 -3.16
CA ARG A 102 -4.94 -19.70 -2.14
C ARG A 102 -5.34 -18.32 -2.68
N PRO A 103 -6.00 -17.48 -1.85
CA PRO A 103 -6.24 -16.10 -2.22
C PRO A 103 -4.98 -15.25 -2.13
N THR A 104 -4.90 -14.25 -3.01
CA THR A 104 -3.84 -13.27 -3.04
C THR A 104 -4.39 -11.84 -3.00
N LEU A 105 -3.88 -11.02 -2.08
CA LEU A 105 -4.08 -9.58 -2.04
C LEU A 105 -2.78 -8.89 -2.46
N VAL A 106 -2.84 -8.12 -3.55
CA VAL A 106 -1.69 -7.39 -4.09
C VAL A 106 -1.84 -5.91 -3.79
N GLY A 107 -0.88 -5.30 -3.11
CA GLY A 107 -0.84 -3.87 -2.83
C GLY A 107 0.10 -3.13 -3.79
N THR A 108 -0.41 -2.09 -4.43
CA THR A 108 0.32 -1.19 -5.32
C THR A 108 0.26 0.25 -4.81
N VAL A 109 1.21 1.09 -5.24
CA VAL A 109 1.31 2.50 -4.81
C VAL A 109 0.60 3.47 -5.76
N SER A 110 0.22 3.03 -6.97
CA SER A 110 -0.41 3.89 -7.97
C SER A 110 -1.40 3.12 -8.85
N ILE A 111 -2.36 3.86 -9.41
CA ILE A 111 -3.38 3.31 -10.31
C ILE A 111 -2.71 2.74 -11.57
N ASP A 112 -1.70 3.41 -12.12
CA ASP A 112 -0.98 2.96 -13.31
C ASP A 112 -0.29 1.61 -13.11
N LYS A 113 0.29 1.39 -11.92
CA LYS A 113 0.90 0.12 -11.55
C LYS A 113 -0.16 -0.98 -11.38
N SER A 114 -1.32 -0.65 -10.80
CA SER A 114 -2.46 -1.58 -10.74
C SER A 114 -2.98 -1.98 -12.12
N GLU A 115 -3.14 -1.03 -13.04
CA GLU A 115 -3.59 -1.31 -14.41
C GLU A 115 -2.55 -2.11 -15.21
N THR A 116 -1.26 -1.87 -14.97
CA THR A 116 -0.18 -2.66 -15.56
C THR A 116 -0.22 -4.10 -15.05
N LEU A 117 -0.34 -4.30 -13.74
CA LEU A 117 -0.45 -5.63 -13.14
C LEU A 117 -1.71 -6.36 -13.61
N SER A 118 -2.85 -5.67 -13.68
CA SER A 118 -4.12 -6.16 -14.20
C SER A 118 -3.96 -6.70 -15.63
N ARG A 119 -3.34 -5.92 -16.53
CA ARG A 119 -3.04 -6.36 -17.90
C ARG A 119 -2.17 -7.62 -17.94
N LEU A 120 -1.17 -7.72 -17.07
CA LEU A 120 -0.31 -8.91 -17.00
C LEU A 120 -1.05 -10.14 -16.49
N LEU A 121 -1.91 -10.00 -15.48
CA LEU A 121 -2.75 -11.10 -14.98
C LEU A 121 -3.78 -11.58 -16.03
N LYS A 122 -4.35 -10.66 -16.83
CA LYS A 122 -5.25 -11.03 -17.94
C LYS A 122 -4.54 -11.92 -18.97
N LYS A 123 -3.26 -11.65 -19.25
CA LYS A 123 -2.46 -12.47 -20.19
C LYS A 123 -2.23 -13.90 -19.67
N GLU A 124 -2.13 -14.06 -18.35
CA GLU A 124 -2.03 -15.37 -17.69
C GLU A 124 -3.40 -16.03 -17.44
N ASN A 125 -4.49 -15.44 -17.94
CA ASN A 125 -5.87 -15.89 -17.76
C ASN A 125 -6.29 -16.04 -16.27
N ILE A 126 -5.78 -15.15 -15.41
CA ILE A 126 -6.12 -15.10 -13.99
C ILE A 126 -7.23 -14.06 -13.77
N GLY A 127 -8.41 -14.52 -13.37
CA GLY A 127 -9.50 -13.64 -12.92
C GLY A 127 -9.08 -12.86 -11.67
N HIS A 128 -9.29 -11.54 -11.67
CA HIS A 128 -8.90 -10.68 -10.56
C HIS A 128 -9.79 -9.44 -10.47
N ASN A 129 -9.78 -8.81 -9.30
CA ASN A 129 -10.45 -7.55 -9.03
C ASN A 129 -9.43 -6.42 -8.82
N VAL A 130 -9.79 -5.18 -9.19
CA VAL A 130 -8.95 -4.00 -8.97
C VAL A 130 -9.73 -2.97 -8.16
N LEU A 131 -9.15 -2.52 -7.05
CA LEU A 131 -9.71 -1.51 -6.14
C LEU A 131 -8.89 -0.24 -6.24
N ASN A 132 -9.54 0.88 -6.56
CA ASN A 132 -8.90 2.16 -6.87
C ASN A 132 -9.35 3.31 -5.97
N ALA A 133 -10.01 3.00 -4.84
CA ALA A 133 -10.56 3.97 -3.89
C ALA A 133 -11.57 4.96 -4.50
N LYS A 134 -12.28 4.56 -5.58
CA LYS A 134 -13.28 5.41 -6.25
C LYS A 134 -14.68 5.23 -5.69
N ASN A 135 -15.05 4.01 -5.31
CA ASN A 135 -16.37 3.69 -4.76
C ASN A 135 -16.20 2.79 -3.55
N HIS A 136 -16.24 3.39 -2.35
CA HIS A 136 -15.92 2.69 -1.11
C HIS A 136 -16.89 1.54 -0.77
N GLU A 137 -18.19 1.70 -1.03
CA GLU A 137 -19.18 0.67 -0.70
C GLU A 137 -18.98 -0.59 -1.55
N ARG A 138 -18.91 -0.43 -2.88
CA ARG A 138 -18.69 -1.56 -3.79
C ARG A 138 -17.33 -2.22 -3.59
N GLU A 139 -16.30 -1.43 -3.29
CA GLU A 139 -14.97 -1.97 -2.98
C GLU A 139 -14.96 -2.76 -1.67
N ALA A 140 -15.76 -2.37 -0.68
CA ALA A 140 -15.92 -3.11 0.56
C ALA A 140 -16.57 -4.50 0.33
N GLU A 141 -17.55 -4.60 -0.56
CA GLU A 141 -18.15 -5.89 -0.94
C GLU A 141 -17.10 -6.83 -1.58
N ILE A 142 -16.32 -6.29 -2.52
CA ILE A 142 -15.27 -7.05 -3.22
C ILE A 142 -14.18 -7.51 -2.24
N ILE A 143 -13.70 -6.63 -1.36
CA ILE A 143 -12.60 -6.97 -0.46
C ILE A 143 -13.03 -7.98 0.62
N THR A 144 -14.31 -8.01 1.00
CA THR A 144 -14.85 -9.03 1.93
C THR A 144 -14.72 -10.43 1.32
N GLN A 145 -14.82 -10.54 -0.01
CA GLN A 145 -14.63 -11.80 -0.75
C GLN A 145 -13.16 -12.13 -1.03
N ALA A 146 -12.21 -11.23 -0.73
CA ALA A 146 -10.80 -11.43 -1.06
C ALA A 146 -10.15 -12.63 -0.36
N GLY A 147 -10.75 -13.12 0.73
CA GLY A 147 -10.28 -14.31 1.45
C GLY A 147 -10.80 -15.64 0.91
N GLN A 148 -11.61 -15.63 -0.16
CA GLN A 148 -12.15 -16.84 -0.79
C GLN A 148 -11.12 -17.51 -1.72
N GLY A 149 -11.24 -18.83 -1.90
CA GLY A 149 -10.29 -19.61 -2.70
C GLY A 149 -10.10 -19.08 -4.11
N LYS A 150 -8.85 -19.15 -4.59
CA LYS A 150 -8.40 -18.65 -5.90
C LYS A 150 -8.63 -17.14 -6.15
N ASN A 151 -9.16 -16.38 -5.21
CA ASN A 151 -9.43 -14.96 -5.45
C ASN A 151 -8.13 -14.15 -5.52
N VAL A 152 -8.05 -13.24 -6.49
CA VAL A 152 -6.91 -12.32 -6.65
C VAL A 152 -7.46 -10.90 -6.64
N THR A 153 -7.00 -10.10 -5.68
CA THR A 153 -7.46 -8.70 -5.52
C THR A 153 -6.27 -7.77 -5.54
N ILE A 154 -6.29 -6.79 -6.44
CA ILE A 154 -5.32 -5.70 -6.52
C ILE A 154 -5.90 -4.49 -5.78
N SER A 155 -5.14 -3.93 -4.84
CA SER A 155 -5.53 -2.80 -4.00
C SER A 155 -4.54 -1.66 -4.18
N THR A 156 -4.98 -0.59 -4.84
CA THR A 156 -4.20 0.64 -4.99
C THR A 156 -4.21 1.45 -3.69
N ASN A 157 -3.05 1.83 -3.14
CA ASN A 157 -2.91 2.70 -1.96
C ASN A 157 -3.84 2.33 -0.80
N MET A 158 -3.86 1.04 -0.43
CA MET A 158 -4.70 0.51 0.66
C MET A 158 -6.21 0.64 0.44
N ALA A 159 -6.70 0.68 -0.81
CA ALA A 159 -8.12 0.56 -1.13
C ALA A 159 -8.80 -0.62 -0.39
N GLY A 160 -10.06 -0.43 0.01
CA GLY A 160 -10.75 -1.33 0.94
C GLY A 160 -10.23 -1.24 2.38
N ARG A 161 -9.69 -0.10 2.82
CA ARG A 161 -9.29 0.15 4.22
C ARG A 161 -10.48 0.08 5.17
N GLY A 162 -10.28 -0.59 6.31
CA GLY A 162 -11.31 -0.76 7.33
C GLY A 162 -12.19 -2.00 7.14
N THR A 163 -12.21 -2.61 5.96
CA THR A 163 -12.97 -3.84 5.73
C THR A 163 -12.16 -5.08 6.09
N ASP A 164 -12.85 -6.04 6.70
CA ASP A 164 -12.29 -7.30 7.15
C ASP A 164 -12.25 -8.33 6.04
N ILE A 165 -11.12 -9.05 5.93
CA ILE A 165 -10.95 -10.15 4.98
C ILE A 165 -10.99 -11.43 5.80
N VAL A 166 -12.11 -12.13 5.71
CA VAL A 166 -12.33 -13.42 6.38
C VAL A 166 -11.90 -14.53 5.44
N LEU A 167 -11.15 -15.51 5.95
CA LEU A 167 -10.73 -16.66 5.16
C LEU A 167 -11.94 -17.56 4.84
N GLY A 168 -12.06 -17.94 3.57
CA GLY A 168 -13.05 -18.93 3.13
C GLY A 168 -12.77 -20.32 3.69
N GLU A 169 -13.72 -21.24 3.48
CA GLU A 169 -13.60 -22.62 3.93
C GLU A 169 -12.35 -23.30 3.33
N GLY A 170 -11.59 -24.02 4.16
CA GLY A 170 -10.38 -24.73 3.74
C GLY A 170 -9.14 -23.85 3.46
N ILE A 171 -9.29 -22.53 3.33
CA ILE A 171 -8.20 -21.62 2.98
C ILE A 171 -7.12 -21.55 4.06
N ALA A 172 -7.51 -21.67 5.33
CA ALA A 172 -6.56 -21.75 6.43
C ALA A 172 -5.58 -22.94 6.25
N LYS A 173 -6.07 -24.11 5.82
CA LYS A 173 -5.25 -25.31 5.58
C LYS A 173 -4.27 -25.14 4.43
N LEU A 174 -4.61 -24.30 3.45
CA LEU A 174 -3.73 -24.00 2.32
C LEU A 174 -2.62 -23.00 2.68
N GLY A 175 -2.70 -22.34 3.84
CA GLY A 175 -1.74 -21.34 4.31
C GLY A 175 -2.30 -19.91 4.39
N GLY A 176 -3.61 -19.73 4.23
CA GLY A 176 -4.29 -18.45 4.44
C GLY A 176 -4.06 -17.40 3.35
N LEU A 177 -4.46 -16.16 3.63
CA LEU A 177 -4.30 -15.04 2.69
C LEU A 177 -2.83 -14.74 2.44
N HIS A 178 -2.45 -14.72 1.16
CA HIS A 178 -1.13 -14.28 0.74
C HIS A 178 -1.16 -12.79 0.36
N VAL A 179 -0.30 -12.00 0.98
CA VAL A 179 -0.20 -10.56 0.71
C VAL A 179 1.08 -10.28 -0.07
N VAL A 180 0.96 -9.61 -1.21
CA VAL A 180 2.09 -9.22 -2.05
C VAL A 180 2.17 -7.71 -2.10
N GLY A 181 3.25 -7.12 -1.60
CA GLY A 181 3.57 -5.72 -1.84
C GLY A 181 4.40 -5.61 -3.11
N THR A 182 3.93 -4.85 -4.09
CA THR A 182 4.70 -4.66 -5.34
C THR A 182 5.86 -3.68 -5.19
N GLU A 183 5.87 -2.91 -4.09
CA GLU A 183 6.85 -1.88 -3.71
C GLU A 183 6.78 -1.60 -2.21
N ARG A 184 7.72 -0.80 -1.71
CA ARG A 184 7.73 -0.24 -0.35
C ARG A 184 7.34 1.23 -0.38
N HIS A 185 6.56 1.64 0.61
CA HIS A 185 6.29 3.05 0.84
C HIS A 185 7.42 3.71 1.64
N GLU A 186 7.51 5.04 1.57
CA GLU A 186 8.44 5.83 2.41
C GLU A 186 8.22 5.55 3.91
N SER A 187 6.96 5.43 4.32
CA SER A 187 6.61 5.05 5.69
C SER A 187 6.32 3.55 5.78
N ARG A 188 7.09 2.87 6.63
CA ARG A 188 6.87 1.46 7.04
C ARG A 188 5.47 1.23 7.60
N ARG A 189 4.83 2.27 8.14
CA ARG A 189 3.46 2.23 8.66
C ARG A 189 2.46 1.78 7.61
N ILE A 190 2.63 2.18 6.35
CA ILE A 190 1.72 1.85 5.26
C ILE A 190 1.91 0.40 4.84
N ASP A 191 3.16 -0.05 4.68
CA ASP A 191 3.46 -1.45 4.37
C ASP A 191 2.97 -2.41 5.47
N ASN A 192 3.12 -2.01 6.72
CA ASN A 192 2.64 -2.81 7.85
C ASN A 192 1.10 -2.88 7.89
N GLN A 193 0.39 -1.86 7.40
CA GLN A 193 -1.06 -1.95 7.21
C GLN A 193 -1.42 -2.96 6.11
N LEU A 194 -0.67 -2.99 5.00
CA LEU A 194 -0.87 -3.98 3.95
C LEU A 194 -0.63 -5.40 4.48
N ARG A 195 0.49 -5.62 5.16
CA ARG A 195 0.80 -6.90 5.84
C ARG A 195 -0.31 -7.29 6.81
N GLY A 196 -0.80 -6.33 7.58
CA GLY A 196 -1.87 -6.50 8.57
C GLY A 196 -3.21 -6.99 8.01
N ARG A 197 -3.38 -7.02 6.67
CA ARG A 197 -4.57 -7.59 6.05
C ARG A 197 -4.65 -9.11 6.14
N SER A 198 -3.54 -9.81 6.37
CA SER A 198 -3.51 -11.25 6.64
C SER A 198 -3.09 -11.58 8.08
N GLY A 199 -3.40 -12.80 8.54
CA GLY A 199 -3.07 -13.26 9.88
C GLY A 199 -3.98 -12.73 10.99
N ARG A 200 -5.24 -12.44 10.67
CA ARG A 200 -6.23 -11.93 11.62
C ARG A 200 -6.58 -13.01 12.65
N GLN A 201 -6.73 -12.63 13.92
CA GLN A 201 -7.14 -13.55 15.00
C GLN A 201 -6.36 -14.87 15.03
N GLY A 202 -5.06 -14.83 14.71
CA GLY A 202 -4.20 -16.02 14.69
C GLY A 202 -4.37 -16.91 13.45
N ASP A 203 -5.06 -16.42 12.42
CA ASP A 203 -5.15 -17.10 11.13
C ASP A 203 -3.76 -17.29 10.51
N PRO A 204 -3.56 -18.36 9.72
CA PRO A 204 -2.39 -18.46 8.88
C PRO A 204 -2.45 -17.38 7.78
N GLY A 205 -1.28 -17.05 7.27
CA GLY A 205 -1.14 -16.11 6.17
C GLY A 205 0.33 -15.91 5.87
N SER A 206 0.60 -15.21 4.77
CA SER A 206 1.95 -14.75 4.51
C SER A 206 1.98 -13.40 3.84
N SER A 207 3.15 -12.75 3.92
CA SER A 207 3.40 -11.52 3.17
C SER A 207 4.78 -11.54 2.53
N ARG A 208 4.91 -11.02 1.32
CA ARG A 208 6.19 -10.76 0.66
C ARG A 208 6.16 -9.40 -0.03
N PHE A 209 7.28 -8.70 -0.04
CA PHE A 209 7.46 -7.46 -0.79
C PHE A 209 8.51 -7.69 -1.87
N SER A 210 8.21 -7.22 -3.06
CA SER A 210 9.13 -7.24 -4.21
C SER A 210 9.49 -5.80 -4.52
N LEU A 211 10.77 -5.49 -4.65
CA LEU A 211 11.27 -4.15 -4.97
C LEU A 211 12.10 -4.20 -6.25
N SER A 212 12.23 -3.07 -6.92
CA SER A 212 13.17 -2.84 -8.01
C SER A 212 14.15 -1.74 -7.63
N LEU A 213 15.39 -1.81 -8.12
CA LEU A 213 16.33 -0.68 -8.06
C LEU A 213 15.78 0.56 -8.78
N GLU A 214 14.79 0.38 -9.67
CA GLU A 214 14.11 1.45 -10.39
C GLU A 214 12.92 2.04 -9.62
N ASP A 215 12.53 1.49 -8.45
CA ASP A 215 11.41 2.02 -7.65
C ASP A 215 11.74 3.38 -7.04
N ASP A 216 10.73 4.22 -6.82
CA ASP A 216 10.90 5.59 -6.31
C ASP A 216 11.70 5.62 -4.99
N LEU A 217 11.36 4.74 -4.06
CA LEU A 217 12.09 4.61 -2.78
C LEU A 217 13.57 4.25 -2.99
N MET A 218 13.87 3.34 -3.92
CA MET A 218 15.24 2.91 -4.19
C MET A 218 16.03 3.97 -4.93
N ARG A 219 15.39 4.81 -5.75
CA ARG A 219 16.02 5.98 -6.37
C ARG A 219 16.33 7.06 -5.35
N LEU A 220 15.43 7.30 -4.40
CA LEU A 220 15.60 8.30 -3.34
C LEU A 220 16.69 7.92 -2.33
N PHE A 221 16.85 6.63 -2.00
CA PHE A 221 17.71 6.19 -0.91
C PHE A 221 18.83 5.21 -1.30
N GLY A 222 18.82 4.66 -2.51
CA GLY A 222 19.63 3.51 -2.91
C GLY A 222 20.73 3.78 -3.95
N SER A 223 20.93 5.03 -4.38
CA SER A 223 21.58 5.29 -5.68
C SER A 223 23.10 5.04 -5.78
N ASP A 224 23.84 4.74 -4.71
CA ASP A 224 25.28 4.43 -4.84
C ASP A 224 25.71 3.06 -4.26
N LYS A 225 25.27 2.70 -3.05
CA LYS A 225 25.80 1.51 -2.36
C LYS A 225 25.20 0.18 -2.81
N ILE A 226 23.90 0.15 -3.11
CA ILE A 226 23.19 -1.11 -3.43
C ILE A 226 23.45 -1.52 -4.88
N SER A 227 23.48 -0.55 -5.80
CA SER A 227 23.80 -0.81 -7.20
C SER A 227 25.23 -1.34 -7.38
N SER A 228 26.19 -0.78 -6.63
CA SER A 228 27.60 -1.26 -6.60
C SER A 228 27.71 -2.70 -6.07
N LEU A 229 27.03 -3.03 -4.96
CA LEU A 229 27.01 -4.38 -4.41
C LEU A 229 26.37 -5.41 -5.36
N TYR A 230 25.28 -5.03 -6.04
CA TYR A 230 24.63 -5.90 -7.01
C TYR A 230 25.53 -6.13 -8.24
N PHE A 231 26.20 -5.09 -8.74
CA PHE A 231 27.15 -5.22 -9.84
C PHE A 231 28.30 -6.16 -9.47
N PHE A 232 28.86 -6.01 -8.27
CA PHE A 232 29.90 -6.89 -7.74
C PHE A 232 29.45 -8.36 -7.66
N LEU A 233 28.28 -8.63 -7.07
CA LEU A 233 27.72 -9.98 -6.94
C LEU A 233 27.37 -10.61 -8.31
N SER A 234 26.85 -9.82 -9.24
CA SER A 234 26.52 -10.29 -10.61
C SER A 234 27.76 -10.61 -11.45
N THR A 235 28.90 -9.96 -11.13
CA THR A 235 30.18 -10.22 -11.79
C THR A 235 30.79 -11.51 -11.25
N LEU A 236 30.76 -11.73 -9.93
CA LEU A 236 31.16 -12.97 -9.27
C LEU A 236 30.39 -14.20 -9.78
N TYR A 237 29.07 -14.08 -10.01
CA TYR A 237 28.24 -15.18 -10.52
C TYR A 237 28.42 -15.48 -12.03
N ARG A 238 29.10 -14.60 -12.77
CA ARG A 238 29.44 -14.81 -14.19
C ARG A 238 30.85 -15.35 -14.40
N SER A 239 31.64 -15.46 -13.33
CA SER A 239 33.05 -15.89 -13.35
C SER A 239 33.28 -17.29 -12.78
N GLY A 240 32.21 -18.07 -12.57
CA GLY A 240 32.25 -19.50 -12.22
C GLY A 240 31.29 -20.29 -13.11
#